data_AF-A0A0F7PU59-F1
#
_entry.id   AF-A0A0F7PU59-F1
#
_cell.length_a   1.000
_cell.length_b   1.000
_cell.length_c   1.000
_cell.angle_alpha   90.00
_cell.angle_beta   90.00
_cell.angle_gamma   90.00
#
_symmetry.space_group_name_H-M   'P 1'
#
loop_
_entity.id
_entity.type
_entity.pdbx_description
1 polymer ?
#
loop_
_entity_poly.entity_id
_entity_poly.type
_entity_poly.pdbx_seq_one_letter_code
_entity_poly.pdbx_strand_id
1 'polypeptide(L)'
;MKNKVFLAAGRMVYVKAFDNLVEAFKIFAQKNPDWKLLLFGDGEDLPMIRDKIKKYGLEQRIITPGKTDDIKKYFLQSSVLLLPSRWEGMPMIGLEALEMGCPIIAYDIDAMGPIISNGSNGVIVKENQDVNTYAQAMLKIAENQTLRDQMHQAALQKATQFSVDKIMSEWGKILK
;
A
#
# COMPACT_ATOMS: atom_id res chain seq x y z
N MET A 1 4.87 -11.24 -10.00
CA MET A 1 5.47 -9.90 -9.73
C MET A 1 6.93 -10.07 -9.31
N LYS A 2 7.91 -9.52 -10.04
CA LYS A 2 9.35 -9.79 -9.77
C LYS A 2 10.15 -8.59 -9.22
N ASN A 3 9.58 -7.40 -9.28
CA ASN A 3 10.28 -6.18 -8.91
C ASN A 3 10.32 -6.01 -7.39
N LYS A 4 11.49 -5.68 -6.83
CA LYS A 4 11.66 -5.45 -5.39
C LYS A 4 11.32 -4.00 -5.05
N VAL A 5 10.06 -3.63 -5.27
CA VAL A 5 9.58 -2.26 -5.09
C VAL A 5 8.24 -2.28 -4.36
N PHE A 6 8.18 -1.51 -3.29
CA PHE A 6 6.95 -1.09 -2.64
C PHE A 6 6.46 0.22 -3.27
N LEU A 7 5.15 0.34 -3.40
CA LEU A 7 4.50 1.59 -3.78
C LEU A 7 3.70 2.12 -2.59
N ALA A 8 3.71 3.42 -2.39
CA ALA A 8 2.75 4.13 -1.56
C ALA A 8 2.42 5.45 -2.27
N ALA A 9 1.15 5.85 -2.26
CA ALA A 9 0.79 7.18 -2.74
C ALA A 9 -0.39 7.77 -1.98
N GLY A 10 -0.39 9.10 -1.85
CA GLY A 10 -1.47 9.84 -1.22
C GLY A 10 -1.02 11.23 -0.78
N ARG A 11 -1.96 12.03 -0.28
CA ARG A 11 -1.64 13.32 0.33
C ARG A 11 -0.78 13.09 1.58
N MET A 12 0.35 13.78 1.70
CA MET A 12 1.25 13.69 2.85
C MET A 12 0.71 14.55 4.01
N VAL A 13 -0.21 13.95 4.76
CA VAL A 13 -0.86 14.52 5.94
C VAL A 13 -0.94 13.45 7.03
N TYR A 14 -1.17 13.87 8.27
CA TYR A 14 -1.21 12.98 9.44
C TYR A 14 -2.08 11.75 9.22
N VAL A 15 -3.23 11.91 8.58
CA VAL A 15 -4.16 10.81 8.27
C VAL A 15 -3.51 9.64 7.53
N LYS A 16 -2.56 9.90 6.62
CA LYS A 16 -1.95 8.87 5.76
C LYS A 16 -0.77 8.15 6.42
N ALA A 17 -0.33 8.57 7.60
CA ALA A 17 0.70 7.90 8.39
C ALA A 17 2.00 7.53 7.65
N PHE A 18 2.43 8.36 6.69
CA PHE A 18 3.71 8.13 6.01
C PHE A 18 4.91 8.25 6.96
N ASP A 19 4.73 8.88 8.12
CA ASP A 19 5.72 8.94 9.18
C ASP A 19 5.97 7.55 9.78
N ASN A 20 4.90 6.77 10.02
CA ASN A 20 4.99 5.37 10.43
C ASN A 20 5.60 4.50 9.32
N LEU A 21 5.25 4.79 8.05
CA LEU A 21 5.77 4.05 6.91
C LEU A 21 7.29 4.14 6.79
N VAL A 22 7.86 5.34 6.98
CA VAL A 22 9.31 5.55 6.92
C VAL A 22 10.01 4.78 8.05
N GLU A 23 9.43 4.75 9.25
CA GLU A 23 9.96 3.97 10.38
C GLU A 23 9.86 2.46 10.13
N ALA A 24 8.76 1.98 9.55
CA ALA A 24 8.59 0.57 9.22
C ALA A 24 9.57 0.15 8.13
N PHE A 25 9.74 1.00 7.12
CA PHE A 25 10.71 0.77 6.05
C PHE A 25 12.16 0.77 6.58
N LYS A 26 12.51 1.60 7.56
CA LYS A 26 13.81 1.56 8.23
C LYS A 26 14.09 0.17 8.82
N ILE A 27 13.12 -0.40 9.55
CA ILE A 27 13.25 -1.74 10.15
C ILE A 27 13.39 -2.80 9.05
N PHE A 28 12.51 -2.74 8.05
CA PHE A 28 12.51 -3.66 6.93
C PHE A 28 13.86 -3.63 6.15
N ALA A 29 14.41 -2.44 5.91
CA ALA A 29 15.62 -2.23 5.13
C ALA A 29 16.87 -2.85 5.75
N GLN A 30 16.86 -3.14 7.06
CA GLN A 30 17.96 -3.83 7.74
C GLN A 30 18.14 -5.27 7.27
N LYS A 31 17.07 -5.94 6.83
CA LYS A 31 17.09 -7.33 6.35
C LYS A 31 17.03 -7.45 4.83
N ASN A 32 16.45 -6.46 4.15
CA ASN A 32 16.21 -6.51 2.71
C ASN A 32 16.87 -5.29 2.04
N PRO A 33 18.16 -5.37 1.65
CA PRO A 33 18.95 -4.23 1.17
C PRO A 33 18.65 -3.78 -0.26
N ASP A 34 17.92 -4.58 -1.03
CA ASP A 34 17.68 -4.39 -2.47
C ASP A 34 16.29 -3.87 -2.82
N TRP A 35 15.37 -3.85 -1.85
CA TRP A 35 14.03 -3.31 -2.04
C TRP A 35 13.99 -1.79 -2.03
N LYS A 36 13.12 -1.16 -2.82
CA LYS A 36 12.90 0.30 -2.77
C LYS A 36 11.46 0.62 -2.40
N LEU A 37 11.23 1.83 -1.91
CA LEU A 37 9.90 2.40 -1.73
C LEU A 37 9.76 3.60 -2.67
N LEU A 38 8.76 3.56 -3.54
CA LEU A 38 8.28 4.72 -4.28
C LEU A 38 7.14 5.35 -3.49
N LEU A 39 7.37 6.56 -2.97
CA LEU A 39 6.40 7.32 -2.19
C LEU A 39 5.94 8.55 -2.97
N PHE A 40 4.79 8.45 -3.62
CA PHE A 40 4.18 9.54 -4.39
C PHE A 40 3.26 10.38 -3.51
N GLY A 41 3.18 11.67 -3.82
CA GLY A 41 2.31 12.59 -3.12
C GLY A 41 2.99 13.91 -2.78
N ASP A 42 2.24 14.70 -2.02
CA ASP A 42 2.62 16.03 -1.54
C ASP A 42 1.68 16.40 -0.38
N GLY A 43 2.07 17.38 0.42
CA GLY A 43 1.28 17.83 1.57
C GLY A 43 2.12 18.46 2.66
N GLU A 44 1.46 18.89 3.72
CA GLU A 44 2.07 19.62 4.83
C GLU A 44 3.13 18.81 5.59
N ASP A 45 3.02 17.47 5.62
CA ASP A 45 3.98 16.61 6.28
C ASP A 45 5.20 16.27 5.43
N LEU A 46 5.22 16.60 4.12
CA LEU A 46 6.32 16.24 3.22
C LEU A 46 7.71 16.67 3.75
N PRO A 47 7.91 17.89 4.31
CA PRO A 47 9.19 18.26 4.92
C PRO A 47 9.59 17.31 6.07
N MET A 48 8.67 17.03 6.99
CA MET A 48 8.91 16.13 8.12
C MET A 48 9.23 14.69 7.66
N ILE A 49 8.54 14.20 6.63
CA ILE A 49 8.83 12.90 6.01
C ILE A 49 10.22 12.86 5.40
N ARG A 50 10.61 13.89 4.63
CA ARG A 50 11.96 13.99 4.05
C ARG A 50 13.05 14.05 5.11
N ASP A 51 12.82 14.78 6.20
CA ASP A 51 13.75 14.84 7.32
C ASP A 51 13.91 13.49 8.00
N LYS A 52 12.83 12.72 8.19
CA LYS A 52 12.91 11.34 8.70
C LYS A 52 13.70 10.42 7.76
N ILE A 53 13.44 10.50 6.45
CA ILE A 53 14.18 9.70 5.43
C ILE A 53 15.68 9.98 5.53
N LYS A 54 16.07 11.27 5.58
CA LYS A 54 17.47 11.70 5.72
C LYS A 54 18.08 11.27 7.05
N LYS A 55 17.36 11.47 8.16
CA LYS A 55 17.80 11.05 9.50
C LYS A 55 18.13 9.56 9.58
N TYR A 56 17.43 8.73 8.80
CA TYR A 56 17.64 7.28 8.76
C TYR A 56 18.59 6.82 7.64
N GLY A 57 19.14 7.73 6.83
CA GLY A 57 20.04 7.38 5.72
C GLY A 57 19.35 6.59 4.60
N LEU A 58 18.05 6.85 4.38
CA LEU A 58 17.21 6.09 3.44
C LEU A 58 17.00 6.79 2.10
N GLU A 59 17.70 7.89 1.81
CA GLU A 59 17.48 8.72 0.61
C GLU A 59 17.63 7.94 -0.71
N GLN A 60 18.49 6.91 -0.73
CA GLN A 60 18.70 6.05 -1.91
C GLN A 60 17.67 4.91 -2.04
N ARG A 61 16.83 4.73 -1.01
CA ARG A 61 15.91 3.59 -0.86
C ARG A 61 14.44 4.01 -0.86
N ILE A 62 14.14 5.19 -0.32
CA ILE A 62 12.81 5.82 -0.35
C ILE A 62 12.86 6.99 -1.32
N ILE A 63 12.25 6.82 -2.50
CA ILE A 63 12.21 7.84 -3.53
C ILE A 63 10.89 8.59 -3.42
N THR A 64 10.94 9.93 -3.42
CA THR A 64 9.76 10.81 -3.36
C THR A 64 9.65 11.67 -4.63
N PRO A 65 9.12 11.14 -5.75
CA PRO A 65 9.08 11.87 -7.02
C PRO A 65 8.12 13.06 -7.05
N GLY A 66 7.26 13.19 -6.03
CA GLY A 66 6.17 14.17 -6.00
C GLY A 66 4.86 13.56 -6.48
N LYS A 67 4.03 14.36 -7.15
CA LYS A 67 2.74 13.94 -7.71
C LYS A 67 2.93 13.26 -9.07
N THR A 68 1.98 12.40 -9.43
CA THR A 68 1.88 11.80 -10.77
C THR A 68 0.41 11.71 -11.17
N ASP A 69 0.11 11.97 -12.44
CA ASP A 69 -1.22 11.77 -13.02
C ASP A 69 -1.41 10.35 -13.56
N ASP A 70 -0.32 9.58 -13.64
CA ASP A 70 -0.31 8.19 -14.08
C ASP A 70 0.36 7.34 -13.01
N ILE A 71 -0.41 6.93 -11.99
CA ILE A 71 0.07 6.01 -10.94
C ILE A 71 0.08 4.55 -11.42
N LYS A 72 -0.74 4.21 -12.42
CA LYS A 72 -0.91 2.85 -12.95
C LYS A 72 0.39 2.28 -13.50
N LYS A 73 1.20 3.08 -14.21
CA LYS A 73 2.52 2.63 -14.67
C LYS A 73 3.47 2.21 -13.54
N TYR A 74 3.33 2.78 -12.34
CA TYR A 74 4.18 2.44 -11.19
C TYR A 74 3.70 1.19 -10.47
N PHE A 75 2.41 0.87 -10.52
CA PHE A 75 1.91 -0.41 -10.04
C PHE A 75 2.51 -1.58 -10.83
N LEU A 76 2.64 -1.45 -12.17
CA LEU A 76 3.31 -2.47 -13.00
C LEU A 76 4.79 -2.68 -12.62
N GLN A 77 5.41 -1.67 -12.01
CA GLN A 77 6.80 -1.72 -11.54
C GLN A 77 6.92 -2.13 -10.07
N SER A 78 5.80 -2.30 -9.36
CA SER A 78 5.76 -2.54 -7.92
C SER A 78 5.21 -3.91 -7.59
N SER A 79 5.60 -4.46 -6.44
CA SER A 79 5.14 -5.77 -5.99
C SER A 79 4.09 -5.70 -4.91
N VAL A 80 4.00 -4.60 -4.16
CA VAL A 80 3.05 -4.46 -3.04
C VAL A 80 2.74 -2.98 -2.83
N LEU A 81 1.46 -2.66 -2.59
CA LEU A 81 1.02 -1.35 -2.11
C LEU A 81 1.11 -1.31 -0.58
N LEU A 82 1.71 -0.25 -0.04
CA LEU A 82 1.71 0.05 1.39
C LEU A 82 0.70 1.17 1.65
N LEU A 83 -0.31 0.89 2.47
CA LEU A 83 -1.37 1.80 2.83
C LEU A 83 -1.44 1.96 4.37
N PRO A 84 -0.56 2.77 4.96
CA PRO A 84 -0.36 2.85 6.41
C PRO A 84 -1.36 3.82 7.09
N SER A 85 -2.46 4.17 6.43
CA SER A 85 -3.38 5.21 6.90
C SER A 85 -3.92 4.94 8.32
N ARG A 86 -4.09 6.03 9.08
CA ARG A 86 -4.76 6.06 10.39
C ARG A 86 -6.27 6.00 10.27
N TRP A 87 -6.82 6.56 9.18
CA TRP A 87 -8.22 6.46 8.82
C TRP A 87 -8.42 6.72 7.32
N GLU A 88 -9.49 6.17 6.76
CA GLU A 88 -9.91 6.33 5.37
C GLU A 88 -11.44 6.26 5.29
N GLY A 89 -12.03 6.91 4.29
CA GLY A 89 -13.41 6.63 3.90
C GLY A 89 -13.47 5.39 3.00
N MET A 90 -12.93 5.54 1.79
CA MET A 90 -12.66 4.44 0.86
C MET A 90 -11.30 4.71 0.18
N PRO A 91 -10.30 3.84 0.36
CA PRO A 91 -8.99 4.05 -0.25
C PRO A 91 -9.03 3.75 -1.75
N MET A 92 -9.26 4.77 -2.58
CA MET A 92 -9.32 4.61 -4.05
C MET A 92 -8.04 3.99 -4.64
N ILE A 93 -6.87 4.38 -4.13
CA ILE A 93 -5.60 3.76 -4.51
C ILE A 93 -5.53 2.25 -4.18
N GLY A 94 -6.27 1.81 -3.16
CA GLY A 94 -6.44 0.39 -2.86
C GLY A 94 -7.19 -0.32 -3.98
N LEU A 95 -8.26 0.28 -4.51
CA LEU A 95 -8.98 -0.29 -5.67
C LEU A 95 -8.10 -0.35 -6.91
N GLU A 96 -7.33 0.72 -7.19
CA GLU A 96 -6.36 0.74 -8.30
C GLU A 96 -5.28 -0.34 -8.13
N ALA A 97 -4.82 -0.59 -6.91
CA ALA A 97 -3.89 -1.68 -6.62
C ALA A 97 -4.50 -3.04 -6.95
N LEU A 98 -5.75 -3.28 -6.56
CA LEU A 98 -6.45 -4.53 -6.89
C LEU A 98 -6.57 -4.74 -8.40
N GLU A 99 -6.96 -3.70 -9.15
CA GLU A 99 -7.04 -3.76 -10.62
C GLU A 99 -5.70 -4.13 -11.26
N MET A 100 -4.59 -3.67 -10.68
CA MET A 100 -3.24 -3.99 -11.15
C MET A 100 -2.69 -5.31 -10.58
N GLY A 101 -3.49 -6.02 -9.78
CA GLY A 101 -3.08 -7.25 -9.10
C GLY A 101 -2.00 -7.01 -8.05
N CYS A 102 -1.91 -5.82 -7.48
CA CYS A 102 -0.92 -5.48 -6.47
C CYS A 102 -1.50 -5.75 -5.07
N PRO A 103 -0.91 -6.68 -4.29
CA PRO A 103 -1.32 -6.94 -2.91
C PRO A 103 -1.14 -5.70 -2.04
N ILE A 104 -1.96 -5.61 -0.99
CA ILE A 104 -1.99 -4.43 -0.11
C ILE A 104 -1.58 -4.83 1.30
N ILE A 105 -0.67 -4.07 1.92
CA ILE A 105 -0.45 -4.08 3.37
C ILE A 105 -1.10 -2.82 3.93
N ALA A 106 -1.93 -2.97 4.97
CA ALA A 106 -2.57 -1.85 5.63
C ALA A 106 -2.72 -2.10 7.14
N TYR A 107 -2.89 -1.04 7.91
CA TYR A 107 -3.37 -1.16 9.30
C TYR A 107 -4.84 -1.55 9.34
N ASP A 108 -5.26 -2.16 10.45
CA ASP A 108 -6.66 -2.55 10.70
C ASP A 108 -7.51 -1.31 11.02
N ILE A 109 -8.09 -0.76 9.95
CA ILE A 109 -9.07 0.32 10.00
C ILE A 109 -10.31 -0.11 9.21
N ASP A 110 -11.50 0.38 9.60
CA ASP A 110 -12.79 -0.09 9.08
C ASP A 110 -12.88 -0.13 7.55
N ALA A 111 -12.25 0.84 6.87
CA ALA A 111 -12.24 0.96 5.43
C ALA A 111 -11.43 -0.14 4.70
N MET A 112 -10.61 -0.94 5.39
CA MET A 112 -9.80 -1.99 4.78
C MET A 112 -10.55 -3.29 4.54
N GLY A 113 -11.50 -3.65 5.39
CA GLY A 113 -12.24 -4.91 5.28
C GLY A 113 -12.90 -5.15 3.92
N PRO A 114 -13.55 -4.14 3.30
CA PRO A 114 -14.12 -4.28 1.96
C PRO A 114 -13.09 -4.64 0.89
N ILE A 115 -11.88 -4.08 0.94
CA ILE A 115 -10.86 -4.21 -0.11
C ILE A 115 -9.83 -5.31 0.14
N ILE A 116 -9.55 -5.66 1.40
CA ILE A 116 -8.53 -6.64 1.78
C ILE A 116 -9.19 -7.85 2.46
N SER A 117 -9.06 -9.00 1.81
CA SER A 117 -9.25 -10.32 2.41
C SER A 117 -7.91 -10.77 3.00
N ASN A 118 -7.76 -10.57 4.31
CA ASN A 118 -6.49 -10.77 5.03
C ASN A 118 -5.88 -12.16 4.76
N GLY A 119 -4.60 -12.19 4.38
CA GLY A 119 -3.87 -13.41 4.01
C GLY A 119 -4.12 -13.90 2.58
N SER A 120 -5.12 -13.36 1.87
CA SER A 120 -5.46 -13.74 0.50
C SER A 120 -4.92 -12.75 -0.53
N ASN A 121 -5.39 -11.50 -0.54
CA ASN A 121 -4.95 -10.46 -1.49
C ASN A 121 -4.14 -9.34 -0.81
N GLY A 122 -3.77 -9.54 0.45
CA GLY A 122 -3.10 -8.53 1.24
C GLY A 122 -2.96 -8.95 2.70
N VAL A 123 -2.44 -8.03 3.53
CA VAL A 123 -2.28 -8.22 4.97
C VAL A 123 -2.86 -7.03 5.71
N ILE A 124 -3.72 -7.34 6.68
CA ILE A 124 -4.21 -6.38 7.68
C ILE A 124 -3.36 -6.54 8.94
N VAL A 125 -2.67 -5.48 9.32
CA VAL A 125 -1.86 -5.38 10.54
C VAL A 125 -2.78 -4.93 11.67
N LYS A 126 -3.06 -5.84 12.60
CA LYS A 126 -4.08 -5.66 13.66
C LYS A 126 -3.61 -4.75 14.79
N GLU A 127 -2.32 -4.73 15.05
CA GLU A 127 -1.73 -3.89 16.08
C GLU A 127 -1.81 -2.43 15.65
N ASN A 128 -2.58 -1.64 16.42
CA ASN A 128 -2.94 -0.28 16.07
C ASN A 128 -1.69 0.59 15.86
N GLN A 129 -1.46 1.00 14.61
CA GLN A 129 -0.36 1.89 14.20
C GLN A 129 1.03 1.41 14.66
N ASP A 130 1.21 0.10 14.87
CA ASP A 130 2.49 -0.45 15.31
C ASP A 130 3.44 -0.63 14.13
N VAL A 131 4.60 0.01 14.23
CA VAL A 131 5.59 0.07 13.16
C VAL A 131 6.31 -1.28 12.98
N ASN A 132 6.53 -2.01 14.07
CA ASN A 132 7.29 -3.26 14.05
C ASN A 132 6.52 -4.37 13.32
N THR A 133 5.25 -4.52 13.65
CA THR A 133 4.32 -5.49 13.05
C THR A 133 4.06 -5.16 11.58
N TYR A 134 3.95 -3.88 11.22
CA TYR A 134 3.88 -3.45 9.83
C TYR A 134 5.15 -3.84 9.06
N ALA A 135 6.33 -3.63 9.64
CA ALA A 135 7.59 -4.08 9.06
C ALA A 135 7.66 -5.61 8.94
N GLN A 136 7.14 -6.38 9.90
CA GLN A 136 7.05 -7.85 9.79
C GLN A 136 6.14 -8.28 8.63
N ALA A 137 5.02 -7.60 8.40
CA ALA A 137 4.17 -7.87 7.24
C ALA A 137 4.93 -7.59 5.93
N MET A 138 5.69 -6.49 5.86
CA MET A 138 6.54 -6.19 4.72
C MET A 138 7.58 -7.28 4.47
N LEU A 139 8.28 -7.75 5.52
CA LEU A 139 9.26 -8.84 5.43
C LEU A 139 8.63 -10.13 4.92
N LYS A 140 7.52 -10.55 5.53
CA LYS A 140 6.79 -11.78 5.17
C LYS A 140 6.44 -11.81 3.68
N ILE A 141 5.92 -10.71 3.15
CA ILE A 141 5.53 -10.63 1.74
C ILE A 141 6.76 -10.49 0.84
N ALA A 142 7.77 -9.71 1.22
CA ALA A 142 8.98 -9.48 0.42
C ALA A 142 9.86 -10.74 0.27
N GLU A 143 9.88 -11.62 1.27
CA GLU A 143 10.74 -12.80 1.29
C GLU A 143 10.08 -14.03 0.63
N ASN A 144 8.77 -14.00 0.38
CA ASN A 144 8.02 -15.12 -0.19
C ASN A 144 7.43 -14.79 -1.56
N GLN A 145 8.14 -15.17 -2.63
CA GLN A 145 7.71 -14.96 -4.01
C GLN A 145 6.39 -15.70 -4.34
N THR A 146 6.27 -16.95 -3.90
CA THR A 146 5.05 -17.76 -4.12
C THR A 146 3.83 -17.10 -3.50
N LEU A 147 3.96 -16.59 -2.26
CA LEU A 147 2.91 -15.85 -1.59
C LEU A 147 2.52 -14.60 -2.38
N ARG A 148 3.48 -13.83 -2.89
CA ARG A 148 3.20 -12.65 -3.73
C ARG A 148 2.43 -13.01 -5.00
N ASP A 149 2.80 -14.10 -5.67
CA ASP A 149 2.13 -14.51 -6.91
C ASP A 149 0.71 -15.04 -6.63
N GLN A 150 0.49 -15.72 -5.50
CA GLN A 150 -0.86 -16.08 -5.04
C GLN A 150 -1.70 -14.84 -4.72
N MET A 151 -1.13 -13.89 -3.97
CA MET A 151 -1.81 -12.64 -3.62
C MET A 151 -2.11 -11.78 -4.84
N HIS A 152 -1.25 -11.80 -5.86
CA HIS A 152 -1.48 -11.13 -7.13
C HIS A 152 -2.77 -11.60 -7.81
N GLN A 153 -2.94 -12.92 -7.95
CA GLN A 153 -4.14 -13.50 -8.55
C GLN A 153 -5.39 -13.21 -7.70
N ALA A 154 -5.26 -13.29 -6.38
CA ALA A 154 -6.35 -12.95 -5.47
C ALA A 154 -6.75 -11.46 -5.55
N ALA A 155 -5.80 -10.56 -5.73
CA ALA A 155 -6.05 -9.13 -5.90
C ALA A 155 -6.86 -8.84 -7.18
N LEU A 156 -6.47 -9.45 -8.32
CA LEU A 156 -7.22 -9.35 -9.58
C LEU A 156 -8.65 -9.90 -9.42
N GLN A 157 -8.80 -11.05 -8.77
CA GLN A 157 -10.11 -11.64 -8.50
C GLN A 157 -10.98 -10.72 -7.62
N LYS A 158 -10.39 -10.11 -6.59
CA LYS A 158 -11.07 -9.17 -5.70
C LYS A 158 -11.51 -7.91 -6.45
N ALA A 159 -10.70 -7.39 -7.36
CA ALA A 159 -11.03 -6.22 -8.19
C ALA A 159 -12.37 -6.40 -8.94
N THR A 160 -12.67 -7.62 -9.39
CA THR A 160 -13.93 -7.91 -10.09
C THR A 160 -15.18 -7.63 -9.25
N GLN A 161 -15.08 -7.52 -7.91
CA GLN A 161 -16.21 -7.18 -7.03
C GLN A 161 -16.58 -5.70 -7.13
N PHE A 162 -15.67 -4.87 -7.60
CA PHE A 162 -15.81 -3.41 -7.72
C PHE A 162 -15.99 -2.97 -9.18
N SER A 163 -16.31 -3.89 -10.09
CA SER A 163 -16.58 -3.52 -11.48
C SER A 163 -17.81 -2.63 -11.58
N VAL A 164 -17.79 -1.73 -12.57
CA VAL A 164 -18.91 -0.83 -12.86
C VAL A 164 -20.22 -1.61 -12.99
N ASP A 165 -20.22 -2.73 -13.71
CA ASP A 165 -21.40 -3.57 -13.90
C ASP A 165 -21.98 -4.08 -12.59
N LYS A 166 -21.13 -4.55 -11.65
CA LYS A 166 -21.61 -5.03 -10.35
C LYS A 166 -22.15 -3.89 -9.50
N ILE A 167 -21.42 -2.76 -9.45
CA ILE A 167 -21.86 -1.59 -8.68
C ILE A 167 -23.20 -1.06 -9.21
N MET A 168 -23.34 -0.93 -10.52
CA MET A 168 -24.59 -0.50 -11.17
C MET A 168 -25.74 -1.47 -10.90
N SER A 169 -25.47 -2.78 -10.89
CA SER A 169 -26.45 -3.80 -10.53
C SER A 169 -26.97 -3.63 -9.09
N GLU A 170 -26.08 -3.36 -8.13
CA GLU A 170 -26.49 -3.11 -6.74
C GLU A 170 -27.30 -1.82 -6.59
N TRP A 171 -26.91 -0.72 -7.25
CA TRP A 171 -27.70 0.51 -7.27
C TRP A 171 -29.10 0.30 -7.86
N GLY A 172 -29.21 -0.48 -8.93
CA GLY A 172 -30.49 -0.83 -9.55
C GLY A 172 -31.43 -1.65 -8.65
N LYS A 173 -30.95 -2.21 -7.53
CA LYS A 173 -31.82 -2.85 -6.53
C LYS A 173 -32.42 -1.85 -5.54
N ILE A 174 -31.70 -0.76 -5.26
CA ILE A 174 -32.10 0.27 -4.29
C ILE A 174 -33.04 1.29 -4.94
N LEU A 175 -32.76 1.68 -6.18
CA LEU A 175 -33.48 2.73 -6.91
C LEU A 175 -34.79 2.24 -7.57
N LYS A 176 -35.26 1.04 -7.22
CA LYS A 176 -36.53 0.49 -7.71
C LYS A 176 -37.71 0.97 -6.88
#